data_AF-M2Q562-F1
#
_entry.id   AF-M2Q562-F1
#
_cell.length_a   1.000
_cell.length_b   1.000
_cell.length_c   1.000
_cell.angle_alpha   90.00
_cell.angle_beta   90.00
_cell.angle_gamma   90.00
#
_symmetry.space_group_name_H-M   'P 1'
#
loop_
_entity.id
_entity.type
_entity.pdbx_description
1 polymer ?
#
loop_
_entity_poly.entity_id
_entity_poly.type
_entity_poly.pdbx_seq_one_letter_code
_entity_poly.pdbx_strand_id
1 'polypeptide(L)'
;MGRLIILGLLLFLAVSFIAICVGMYIYMKRTVKNGQTLMEETVNKQTRESKLSIKEILIYLSMIIVAVLFSLYLMRKLGHGFAPLASAIVTPFVLAFFNARRRTGRSVFIFTVTAVLALFLFFVYIFIDIPPTVPNITINNTKITLAKTKASDVLKDGFDIYVNQKDNYYIRYQDLLTSGKLKKYEISQNILVKKGFRRYYMSDCLYYLAKGNTIIGSIGLYGDLNKDTLLKDCRIVHFYLDQDCVQVLKRNSISFQLNGVNLLDTLNIEVLRKTFGKKLWSVPNNPQDITQLYYGIKWTSHSSHLFWNEYYSYIHFDENNNMTSFEMMSEIARDRKE
;
A
#
# COMPACT_ATOMS: atom_id res chain seq x y z
N MET A 1 -9.13 -16.91 6.42
CA MET A 1 -8.71 -17.06 7.82
C MET A 1 -7.37 -16.40 8.16
N GLY A 2 -6.47 -16.15 7.21
CA GLY A 2 -5.14 -15.59 7.50
C GLY A 2 -5.17 -14.23 8.21
N ARG A 3 -6.11 -13.33 7.86
CA ARG A 3 -6.27 -12.04 8.55
C ARG A 3 -6.57 -12.21 10.04
N LEU A 4 -7.52 -13.08 10.36
CA LEU A 4 -7.95 -13.31 11.74
C LEU A 4 -6.83 -13.94 12.57
N ILE A 5 -6.05 -14.86 11.99
CA ILE A 5 -4.90 -15.48 12.67
C ILE A 5 -3.86 -14.42 13.03
N ILE A 6 -3.47 -13.55 12.08
CA ILE A 6 -2.48 -12.49 12.33
C ILE A 6 -3.00 -11.49 13.36
N LEU A 7 -4.27 -11.08 13.27
CA LEU A 7 -4.88 -10.19 14.26
C LEU A 7 -4.93 -10.82 15.65
N GLY A 8 -5.23 -12.12 15.73
CA GLY A 8 -5.21 -12.89 16.98
C GLY A 8 -3.81 -12.96 17.59
N LEU A 9 -2.78 -13.21 16.77
CA LEU A 9 -1.39 -13.21 17.22
C LEU A 9 -0.93 -11.84 17.72
N LEU A 10 -1.29 -10.76 17.02
CA LEU A 10 -0.98 -9.40 17.46
C LEU A 10 -1.72 -9.04 18.76
N LEU A 11 -2.98 -9.46 18.91
CA LEU A 11 -3.73 -9.26 20.15
C LEU A 11 -3.09 -10.02 21.32
N PHE A 12 -2.74 -11.29 21.12
CA PHE A 12 -2.05 -12.09 22.13
C PHE A 12 -0.70 -11.46 22.53
N LEU A 13 0.07 -10.99 21.55
CA LEU A 13 1.34 -10.29 21.78
C LEU A 13 1.14 -9.01 22.59
N ALA A 14 0.13 -8.21 22.25
CA ALA A 14 -0.20 -6.98 22.97
C ALA A 14 -0.55 -7.27 24.44
N VAL A 15 -1.42 -8.25 24.69
CA VAL A 15 -1.81 -8.68 26.04
C VAL A 15 -0.59 -9.19 26.82
N SER A 16 0.26 -9.98 26.18
CA SER A 16 1.48 -10.52 26.79
C SER A 16 2.44 -9.40 27.20
N PHE A 17 2.66 -8.42 26.33
CA PHE A 17 3.50 -7.26 26.62
C PHE A 17 2.93 -6.38 27.74
N ILE A 18 1.62 -6.18 27.78
CA ILE A 18 0.94 -5.50 28.88
C ILE A 18 1.15 -6.26 30.19
N ALA A 19 0.93 -7.58 30.19
CA ALA A 19 1.12 -8.42 31.37
C ALA A 19 2.56 -8.36 31.90
N ILE A 20 3.56 -8.39 31.01
CA ILE A 20 4.98 -8.23 31.38
C ILE A 20 5.23 -6.86 32.01
N CYS A 21 4.73 -5.78 31.39
CA CYS A 21 4.93 -4.42 31.93
C CYS A 21 4.22 -4.24 33.29
N VAL A 22 3.00 -4.74 33.45
CA VAL A 22 2.25 -4.70 34.71
C VAL A 22 2.94 -5.55 35.78
N GLY A 23 3.37 -6.76 35.44
CA GLY A 23 4.12 -7.64 36.34
C GLY A 23 5.42 -7.00 36.81
N MET A 24 6.18 -6.40 35.89
CA MET A 24 7.40 -5.65 36.21
C MET A 24 7.10 -4.44 37.11
N TYR A 25 6.03 -3.70 36.85
CA TYR A 25 5.61 -2.58 37.70
C TYR A 25 5.28 -3.04 39.13
N ILE A 26 4.46 -4.09 39.26
CA ILE A 26 4.08 -4.66 40.57
C ILE A 26 5.31 -5.18 41.31
N TYR A 27 6.18 -5.92 40.63
CA TYR A 27 7.44 -6.43 41.19
C TYR A 27 8.32 -5.30 41.70
N MET A 28 8.63 -4.30 40.85
CA MET A 28 9.51 -3.19 41.23
C MET A 28 8.94 -2.30 42.34
N LYS A 29 7.61 -2.23 42.47
CA LYS A 29 6.96 -1.48 43.56
C LYS A 29 6.95 -2.24 44.88
N ARG A 30 6.88 -3.58 44.85
CA ARG A 30 6.82 -4.43 46.05
C ARG A 30 8.20 -4.83 46.57
N THR A 31 9.18 -4.94 45.69
CA THR A 31 10.54 -5.30 46.08
C THR A 31 11.26 -4.08 46.65
N VAL A 32 11.70 -4.21 47.91
CA VAL A 32 12.46 -3.19 48.63
C VAL A 32 13.92 -3.62 48.70
N LYS A 33 14.82 -2.71 48.35
CA LYS A 33 16.27 -2.88 48.46
C LYS A 33 16.87 -1.60 49.03
N ASN A 34 17.75 -1.74 50.02
CA ASN A 34 18.34 -0.61 50.74
C ASN A 34 17.29 0.36 51.33
N GLY A 35 16.15 -0.16 51.79
CA GLY A 35 15.07 0.62 52.39
C GLY A 35 14.19 1.41 51.40
N GLN A 36 14.47 1.34 50.09
CA GLN A 36 13.67 1.96 49.03
C GLN A 36 13.08 0.89 48.10
N THR A 37 11.97 1.20 47.44
CA THR A 37 11.45 0.33 46.38
C THR A 37 12.42 0.30 45.20
N LEU A 38 12.44 -0.77 44.41
CA LEU A 38 13.25 -0.79 43.19
C LEU A 38 12.89 0.35 42.22
N MET A 39 11.67 0.91 42.30
CA MET A 39 11.29 2.08 41.51
C MET A 39 12.05 3.36 41.89
N GLU A 40 12.39 3.52 43.16
CA GLU A 40 13.04 4.70 43.71
C GLU A 40 14.56 4.53 43.80
N GLU A 41 15.03 3.28 43.92
CA GLU A 41 16.45 2.96 43.96
C GLU A 41 17.18 3.47 42.70
N THR A 42 18.37 4.02 42.92
CA THR A 42 19.23 4.51 41.86
C THR A 42 20.00 3.36 41.22
N VAL A 43 19.89 3.24 39.91
CA VAL A 43 20.39 2.10 39.13
C VAL A 43 21.84 2.31 38.69
N ASN A 44 22.35 3.54 38.76
CA ASN A 44 23.73 3.87 38.46
C ASN A 44 24.31 4.88 39.46
N LYS A 45 25.65 4.96 39.52
CA LYS A 45 26.40 5.81 40.45
C LYS A 45 26.58 7.27 39.96
N GLN A 46 25.76 7.69 38.99
CA GLN A 46 25.87 9.01 38.40
C GLN A 46 25.23 10.06 39.29
N THR A 47 25.81 11.26 39.34
CA THR A 47 25.34 12.36 40.21
C THR A 47 24.47 13.39 39.48
N ARG A 48 24.57 13.45 38.15
CA ARG A 48 23.87 14.46 37.34
C ARG A 48 22.41 14.08 37.07
N GLU A 49 21.48 14.87 37.59
CA GLU A 49 20.02 14.60 37.50
C GLU A 49 19.30 15.37 36.39
N SER A 50 19.96 16.37 35.77
CA SER A 50 19.37 17.17 34.69
C SER A 50 18.86 16.30 33.54
N LYS A 51 17.70 16.62 32.96
CA LYS A 51 17.21 15.93 31.76
C LYS A 51 18.22 16.04 30.62
N LEU A 52 18.30 15.00 29.78
CA LEU A 52 19.05 15.11 28.52
C LEU A 52 18.31 16.05 27.59
N SER A 53 19.04 16.98 26.98
CA SER A 53 18.51 17.78 25.88
C SER A 53 18.23 16.89 24.66
N ILE A 54 17.32 17.34 23.78
CA ILE A 54 17.00 16.63 22.54
C ILE A 54 18.28 16.39 21.71
N LYS A 55 19.18 17.38 21.66
CA LYS A 55 20.47 17.27 20.96
C LYS A 55 21.34 16.14 21.52
N GLU A 56 21.48 16.04 22.85
CA GLU A 56 22.24 14.96 23.48
C GLU A 56 21.60 13.58 23.21
N ILE A 57 20.26 13.48 23.28
CA ILE A 57 19.55 12.23 22.98
C ILE A 57 19.83 11.78 21.54
N LEU A 58 19.76 12.69 20.57
CA LEU A 58 20.04 12.39 19.17
C LEU A 58 21.47 11.92 18.96
N ILE A 59 22.45 12.52 19.65
CA ILE A 59 23.86 12.12 19.59
C ILE A 59 24.02 10.67 20.07
N TYR A 60 23.51 10.33 21.27
CA TYR A 60 23.60 8.97 21.79
C TYR A 60 22.87 7.94 20.91
N LEU A 61 21.67 8.27 20.42
CA LEU A 61 20.93 7.39 19.52
C LEU A 61 21.66 7.19 18.19
N SER A 62 22.28 8.23 17.64
CA SER A 62 23.04 8.11 16.39
C SER A 62 24.24 7.17 16.54
N MET A 63 24.97 7.23 17.66
CA MET A 63 26.07 6.30 17.95
C MET A 63 25.58 4.85 18.07
N ILE A 64 24.47 4.63 18.77
CA ILE A 64 23.87 3.28 18.88
C ILE A 64 23.46 2.76 17.50
N ILE A 65 22.84 3.60 16.66
CA ILE A 65 22.43 3.22 15.30
C ILE A 65 23.65 2.85 14.46
N VAL A 66 24.72 3.65 14.47
CA VAL A 66 25.96 3.37 13.73
C VAL A 66 26.58 2.05 14.21
N ALA A 67 26.67 1.83 15.52
CA ALA A 67 27.18 0.60 16.09
C ALA A 67 26.35 -0.62 15.66
N VAL A 68 25.02 -0.52 15.69
CA VAL A 68 24.11 -1.60 15.25
C VAL A 68 24.27 -1.88 13.76
N LEU A 69 24.31 -0.84 12.91
CA LEU A 69 24.46 -1.01 11.46
C LEU A 69 25.82 -1.64 11.11
N PHE A 70 26.90 -1.23 11.78
CA PHE A 70 28.22 -1.81 11.60
C PHE A 70 28.26 -3.28 12.06
N SER A 71 27.65 -3.60 13.20
CA SER A 71 27.48 -4.98 13.67
C SER A 71 26.70 -5.85 12.69
N LEU A 72 25.60 -5.35 12.13
CA LEU A 72 24.82 -6.06 11.11
C LEU A 72 25.62 -6.27 9.81
N TYR A 73 26.43 -5.28 9.41
CA TYR A 73 27.34 -5.40 8.27
C TYR A 73 28.37 -6.53 8.49
N LEU A 74 29.01 -6.56 9.66
CA LEU A 74 29.95 -7.63 10.01
C LEU A 74 29.28 -9.01 10.01
N MET A 75 28.11 -9.15 10.60
CA MET A 75 27.37 -10.42 10.62
C MET A 75 26.95 -10.88 9.23
N ARG A 76 26.62 -9.95 8.32
CA ARG A 76 26.34 -10.29 6.91
C ARG A 76 27.56 -10.77 6.15
N LYS A 77 28.75 -10.22 6.45
CA LYS A 77 29.99 -10.54 5.73
C LYS A 77 30.74 -11.75 6.30
N LEU A 78 30.72 -11.92 7.62
CA LEU A 78 31.49 -12.92 8.36
C LEU A 78 30.63 -14.08 8.89
N GLY A 79 29.30 -13.97 8.77
CA GLY A 79 28.35 -14.98 9.23
C GLY A 79 27.82 -14.74 10.65
N HIS A 80 26.76 -15.46 10.99
CA HIS A 80 26.00 -15.25 12.24
C HIS A 80 26.77 -15.61 13.52
N GLY A 81 27.87 -16.39 13.43
CA GLY A 81 28.73 -16.74 14.57
C GLY A 81 29.42 -15.55 15.24
N PHE A 82 29.39 -14.37 14.60
CA PHE A 82 29.96 -13.12 15.13
C PHE A 82 28.98 -12.30 15.99
N ALA A 83 27.83 -12.85 16.37
CA ALA A 83 26.88 -12.18 17.27
C ALA A 83 27.48 -11.73 18.62
N PRO A 84 28.40 -12.46 19.27
CA PRO A 84 29.06 -11.98 20.50
C PRO A 84 29.89 -10.71 20.26
N LEU A 85 30.58 -10.63 19.11
CA LEU A 85 31.34 -9.44 18.72
C LEU A 85 30.40 -8.26 18.45
N ALA A 86 29.27 -8.50 17.77
CA ALA A 86 28.24 -7.48 17.56
C ALA A 86 27.71 -6.91 18.87
N SER A 87 27.49 -7.77 19.88
CA SER A 87 27.08 -7.36 21.22
C SER A 87 28.14 -6.51 21.92
N ALA A 88 29.41 -6.92 21.84
CA ALA A 88 30.54 -6.17 22.42
C ALA A 88 30.71 -4.77 21.80
N ILE A 89 30.38 -4.60 20.52
CA ILE A 89 30.40 -3.30 19.84
C ILE A 89 29.25 -2.40 20.30
N VAL A 90 28.03 -2.92 20.41
CA VAL A 90 26.83 -2.11 20.71
C VAL A 90 26.73 -1.74 22.19
N THR A 91 27.11 -2.67 23.08
CA THR A 91 26.92 -2.55 24.54
C THR A 91 27.51 -1.26 25.14
N PRO A 92 28.75 -0.84 24.83
CA PRO A 92 29.33 0.39 25.39
C PRO A 92 28.51 1.64 25.09
N PHE A 93 27.93 1.75 23.89
CA PHE A 93 27.12 2.91 23.49
C PHE A 93 25.77 2.94 24.19
N VAL A 94 25.14 1.77 24.36
CA VAL A 94 23.90 1.65 25.14
C VAL A 94 24.16 2.02 26.60
N LEU A 95 25.23 1.48 27.20
CA LEU A 95 25.64 1.82 28.57
C LEU A 95 25.96 3.30 28.71
N ALA A 96 26.63 3.92 27.74
CA ALA A 96 26.92 5.35 27.74
C ALA A 96 25.64 6.20 27.76
N PHE A 97 24.61 5.81 27.01
CA PHE A 97 23.30 6.48 27.05
C PHE A 97 22.61 6.35 28.42
N PHE A 98 22.60 5.15 29.00
CA PHE A 98 22.01 4.92 30.33
C PHE A 98 22.80 5.66 31.43
N ASN A 99 24.12 5.71 31.31
CA ASN A 99 25.02 6.39 32.25
C ASN A 99 25.18 7.89 32.00
N ALA A 100 24.54 8.44 30.97
CA ALA A 100 24.61 9.89 30.71
C ALA A 100 24.01 10.73 31.85
N ARG A 101 23.11 10.15 32.66
CA ARG A 101 22.46 10.79 33.82
C ARG A 101 22.22 9.77 34.94
N ARG A 102 21.98 10.27 36.15
CA ARG A 102 21.42 9.47 37.25
C ARG A 102 20.08 8.89 36.83
N ARG A 103 19.92 7.58 36.95
CA ARG A 103 18.67 6.88 36.62
C ARG A 103 18.13 6.17 37.85
N THR A 104 16.82 6.26 38.01
CA THR A 104 16.05 5.47 38.98
C THR A 104 15.44 4.25 38.29
N GLY A 105 15.02 3.25 39.06
CA GLY A 105 14.28 2.12 38.49
C GLY A 105 13.02 2.57 37.75
N ARG A 106 12.34 3.64 38.20
CA ARG A 106 11.24 4.26 37.46
C ARG A 106 11.64 4.74 36.07
N SER A 107 12.81 5.33 35.93
CA SER A 107 13.31 5.77 34.62
C SER A 107 13.60 4.57 33.70
N VAL A 108 14.22 3.52 34.25
CA VAL A 108 14.49 2.27 33.51
C VAL A 108 13.17 1.60 33.09
N PHE A 109 12.19 1.54 34.00
CA PHE A 109 10.85 1.02 33.71
C PHE A 109 10.20 1.75 32.53
N ILE A 110 10.22 3.09 32.53
CA ILE A 110 9.66 3.90 31.42
C ILE A 110 10.38 3.59 30.11
N PHE A 111 11.71 3.48 30.11
CA PHE A 111 12.46 3.09 28.91
C PHE A 111 12.07 1.70 28.42
N THR A 112 11.94 0.72 29.32
CA THR A 112 11.51 -0.64 28.97
C THR A 112 10.12 -0.64 28.37
N VAL A 113 9.14 0.03 28.99
CA VAL A 113 7.77 0.13 28.45
C VAL A 113 7.78 0.78 27.07
N THR A 114 8.56 1.84 26.89
CA THR A 114 8.70 2.52 25.59
C THR A 114 9.31 1.61 24.54
N ALA A 115 10.35 0.84 24.89
CA ALA A 115 10.99 -0.11 23.99
C ALA A 115 10.05 -1.27 23.61
N VAL A 116 9.29 -1.81 24.57
CA VAL A 116 8.28 -2.85 24.34
C VAL A 116 7.16 -2.34 23.43
N LEU A 117 6.68 -1.12 23.64
CA LEU A 117 5.69 -0.50 22.76
C LEU A 117 6.24 -0.30 21.34
N ALA A 118 7.47 0.23 21.22
CA ALA A 118 8.11 0.39 19.92
C ALA A 118 8.28 -0.95 19.19
N LEU A 119 8.65 -2.01 19.92
CA LEU A 119 8.75 -3.37 19.38
C LEU A 119 7.38 -3.90 18.93
N PHE A 120 6.32 -3.67 19.69
CA PHE A 120 4.97 -4.03 19.27
C PHE A 120 4.55 -3.33 17.98
N LEU A 121 4.74 -2.01 17.91
CA LEU A 121 4.44 -1.24 16.70
C LEU A 121 5.28 -1.69 15.50
N PHE A 122 6.53 -2.10 15.73
CA PHE A 122 7.37 -2.68 14.70
C PHE A 122 6.80 -4.00 14.16
N PHE A 123 6.29 -4.89 15.03
CA PHE A 123 5.60 -6.10 14.58
C PHE A 123 4.30 -5.78 13.82
N VAL A 124 3.49 -4.83 14.31
CA VAL A 124 2.30 -4.37 13.59
C VAL A 124 2.68 -3.89 12.19
N TYR A 125 3.75 -3.11 12.06
CA TYR A 125 4.25 -2.65 10.77
C TYR A 125 4.72 -3.81 9.86
N ILE A 126 5.44 -4.81 10.39
CA ILE A 126 5.87 -5.97 9.58
C ILE A 126 4.67 -6.77 9.05
N PHE A 127 3.66 -7.01 9.89
CA PHE A 127 2.58 -7.93 9.55
C PHE A 127 1.42 -7.28 8.80
N ILE A 128 1.03 -6.06 9.19
CA ILE A 128 -0.09 -5.32 8.60
C ILE A 128 0.40 -4.33 7.54
N ASP A 129 1.55 -3.71 7.78
CA ASP A 129 2.10 -2.62 6.96
C ASP A 129 1.18 -1.39 6.90
N ILE A 130 1.64 -0.34 6.23
CA ILE A 130 0.89 0.90 6.00
C ILE A 130 0.05 0.74 4.72
N PRO A 131 -1.20 1.23 4.69
CA PRO A 131 -2.00 1.21 3.47
C PRO A 131 -1.29 1.95 2.33
N PRO A 132 -1.24 1.38 1.11
CA PRO A 132 -0.62 2.05 -0.01
C PRO A 132 -1.42 3.30 -0.41
N THR A 133 -0.72 4.32 -0.89
CA THR A 133 -1.34 5.53 -1.43
C THR A 133 -2.18 5.17 -2.65
N VAL A 134 -3.49 5.43 -2.60
CA VAL A 134 -4.39 4.99 -3.66
C VAL A 134 -4.19 5.82 -4.93
N PRO A 135 -3.80 5.19 -6.06
CA PRO A 135 -3.70 5.88 -7.34
C PRO A 135 -5.07 6.28 -7.89
N ASN A 136 -5.08 7.32 -8.71
CA ASN A 136 -6.28 7.80 -9.36
C ASN A 136 -6.04 8.10 -10.84
N ILE A 137 -7.06 7.77 -11.62
CA ILE A 137 -7.18 8.18 -13.01
C ILE A 137 -8.02 9.45 -13.03
N THR A 138 -7.64 10.42 -13.84
CA THR A 138 -8.45 11.62 -14.08
C THR A 138 -8.80 11.68 -15.57
N ILE A 139 -10.09 11.69 -15.87
CA ILE A 139 -10.64 11.79 -17.23
C ILE A 139 -11.36 13.12 -17.34
N ASN A 140 -10.86 14.03 -18.18
CA ASN A 140 -11.23 15.45 -18.11
C ASN A 140 -11.01 15.99 -16.68
N ASN A 141 -12.10 16.31 -15.97
CA ASN A 141 -12.07 16.81 -14.59
C ASN A 141 -12.58 15.77 -13.56
N THR A 142 -12.93 14.56 -14.01
CA THR A 142 -13.51 13.52 -13.16
C THR A 142 -12.44 12.57 -12.67
N LYS A 143 -12.36 12.43 -11.35
CA LYS A 143 -11.38 11.59 -10.66
C LYS A 143 -11.97 10.22 -10.34
N ILE A 144 -11.41 9.19 -10.95
CA ILE A 144 -11.76 7.79 -10.69
C ILE A 144 -10.67 7.15 -9.84
N THR A 145 -11.06 6.73 -8.64
CA THR A 145 -10.19 6.02 -7.70
C THR A 145 -10.63 4.57 -7.61
N LEU A 146 -9.80 3.63 -8.09
CA LEU A 146 -10.13 2.21 -8.04
C LEU A 146 -10.41 1.73 -6.62
N ALA A 147 -11.33 0.78 -6.50
CA ALA A 147 -11.88 0.22 -5.27
C ALA A 147 -12.56 1.25 -4.34
N LYS A 148 -12.78 2.50 -4.79
CA LYS A 148 -13.47 3.55 -4.02
C LYS A 148 -14.63 4.19 -4.79
N THR A 149 -14.37 4.69 -6.00
CA THR A 149 -15.38 5.33 -6.85
C THR A 149 -16.45 4.31 -7.24
N LYS A 150 -17.72 4.65 -6.98
CA LYS A 150 -18.87 3.83 -7.37
C LYS A 150 -19.29 4.11 -8.81
N ALA A 151 -20.01 3.17 -9.40
CA ALA A 151 -20.68 3.38 -10.68
C ALA A 151 -21.66 4.56 -10.63
N SER A 152 -22.42 4.72 -9.54
CA SER A 152 -23.29 5.88 -9.36
C SER A 152 -22.56 7.22 -9.29
N ASP A 153 -21.30 7.25 -8.83
CA ASP A 153 -20.51 8.48 -8.77
C ASP A 153 -20.14 8.95 -10.18
N VAL A 154 -19.66 8.03 -11.04
CA VAL A 154 -19.32 8.40 -12.43
C VAL A 154 -20.55 8.76 -13.26
N LEU A 155 -21.71 8.14 -12.99
CA LEU A 155 -22.97 8.51 -13.65
C LEU A 155 -23.38 9.95 -13.28
N LYS A 156 -23.22 10.36 -12.01
CA LYS A 156 -23.49 11.74 -11.57
C LYS A 156 -22.55 12.75 -12.22
N ASP A 157 -21.32 12.34 -12.50
CA ASP A 157 -20.32 13.14 -13.20
C ASP A 157 -20.54 13.21 -14.73
N GLY A 158 -21.69 12.70 -15.21
CA GLY A 158 -22.10 12.79 -16.61
C GLY A 158 -21.49 11.73 -17.52
N PHE A 159 -20.96 10.65 -16.96
CA PHE A 159 -20.58 9.47 -17.73
C PHE A 159 -21.77 8.54 -17.90
N ASP A 160 -21.70 7.73 -18.95
CA ASP A 160 -22.62 6.63 -19.19
C ASP A 160 -21.90 5.30 -18.95
N ILE A 161 -22.65 4.30 -18.48
CA ILE A 161 -22.16 2.93 -18.38
C ILE A 161 -22.96 2.08 -19.38
N TYR A 162 -22.27 1.30 -20.19
CA TYR A 162 -22.86 0.34 -21.11
C TYR A 162 -22.58 -1.07 -20.62
N VAL A 163 -23.59 -1.94 -20.68
CA VAL A 163 -23.53 -3.33 -20.25
C VAL A 163 -23.56 -4.24 -21.46
N ASN A 164 -22.59 -5.14 -21.56
CA ASN A 164 -22.55 -6.17 -22.60
C ASN A 164 -23.63 -7.25 -22.31
N GLN A 165 -24.54 -7.47 -23.25
CA GLN A 165 -25.70 -8.34 -23.08
C GLN A 165 -25.46 -9.81 -23.48
N LYS A 166 -24.32 -10.14 -24.12
CA LYS A 166 -24.03 -11.51 -24.61
C LYS A 166 -22.55 -11.88 -24.41
N ASP A 167 -22.27 -13.15 -24.13
CA ASP A 167 -20.93 -13.77 -24.05
C ASP A 167 -20.24 -13.78 -25.43
N ASN A 168 -20.00 -12.60 -26.00
CA ASN A 168 -19.29 -12.43 -27.25
C ASN A 168 -18.05 -11.58 -27.00
N TYR A 169 -16.91 -12.27 -27.07
CA TYR A 169 -15.61 -11.78 -26.61
C TYR A 169 -14.92 -10.83 -27.60
N TYR A 170 -15.47 -10.64 -28.81
CA TYR A 170 -14.87 -9.78 -29.84
C TYR A 170 -15.91 -8.84 -30.47
N ILE A 171 -15.87 -7.58 -30.07
CA ILE A 171 -16.55 -6.46 -30.73
C ILE A 171 -15.47 -5.41 -31.01
N ARG A 172 -15.28 -5.03 -32.28
CA ARG A 172 -14.37 -3.94 -32.63
C ARG A 172 -14.89 -2.64 -32.05
N TYR A 173 -14.01 -1.72 -31.72
CA TYR A 173 -14.39 -0.43 -31.12
C TYR A 173 -15.51 0.29 -31.91
N GLN A 174 -15.36 0.34 -33.25
CA GLN A 174 -16.31 0.99 -34.16
C GLN A 174 -17.73 0.40 -34.10
N ASP A 175 -17.84 -0.86 -33.70
CA ASP A 175 -19.09 -1.61 -33.63
C ASP A 175 -19.70 -1.58 -32.21
N LEU A 176 -19.01 -1.01 -31.21
CA LEU A 176 -19.45 -1.07 -29.80
C LEU A 176 -20.83 -0.42 -29.60
N LEU A 177 -21.04 0.77 -30.15
CA LEU A 177 -22.30 1.51 -30.00
C LEU A 177 -23.34 1.17 -31.07
N THR A 178 -22.92 0.70 -32.25
CA THR A 178 -23.80 0.48 -33.41
C THR A 178 -24.29 -0.97 -33.52
N SER A 179 -23.58 -1.94 -32.95
CA SER A 179 -23.94 -3.36 -33.04
C SER A 179 -25.20 -3.76 -32.25
N GLY A 180 -25.73 -2.87 -31.41
CA GLY A 180 -26.85 -3.17 -30.49
C GLY A 180 -26.50 -4.16 -29.38
N LYS A 181 -25.22 -4.57 -29.26
CA LYS A 181 -24.75 -5.54 -28.25
C LYS A 181 -24.51 -4.90 -26.88
N LEU A 182 -24.21 -3.60 -26.86
CA LEU A 182 -24.09 -2.80 -25.67
C LEU A 182 -25.41 -2.09 -25.37
N LYS A 183 -25.92 -2.28 -24.15
CA LYS A 183 -27.11 -1.56 -23.67
C LYS A 183 -26.68 -0.51 -22.66
N LYS A 184 -27.09 0.74 -22.89
CA LYS A 184 -26.90 1.81 -21.90
C LYS A 184 -27.61 1.43 -20.59
N TYR A 185 -26.87 1.52 -19.49
CA TYR A 185 -27.37 1.30 -18.15
C TYR A 185 -28.13 2.54 -17.69
N GLU A 186 -29.36 2.32 -17.23
CA GLU A 186 -30.15 3.35 -16.58
C GLU A 186 -30.16 3.10 -15.07
N ILE A 187 -30.01 4.15 -14.26
CA ILE A 187 -29.86 4.02 -12.80
C ILE A 187 -31.09 3.37 -12.12
N SER A 188 -32.25 3.40 -12.79
CA SER A 188 -33.49 2.73 -12.36
C SER A 188 -33.46 1.21 -12.59
N GLN A 189 -32.53 0.69 -13.40
CA GLN A 189 -32.41 -0.73 -13.66
C GLN A 189 -31.73 -1.47 -12.50
N ASN A 190 -32.33 -2.61 -12.13
CA ASN A 190 -31.83 -3.49 -11.08
C ASN A 190 -30.86 -4.54 -11.62
N ILE A 191 -29.73 -4.09 -12.18
CA ILE A 191 -28.66 -5.00 -12.60
C ILE A 191 -27.82 -5.37 -11.38
N LEU A 192 -27.67 -6.66 -11.12
CA LEU A 192 -26.87 -7.18 -10.01
C LEU A 192 -25.50 -7.64 -10.50
N VAL A 193 -24.46 -7.18 -9.82
CA VAL A 193 -23.10 -7.71 -9.93
C VAL A 193 -22.95 -8.84 -8.92
N LYS A 194 -22.54 -10.02 -9.39
CA LYS A 194 -22.39 -11.23 -8.57
C LYS A 194 -21.40 -11.01 -7.43
N LYS A 195 -21.70 -11.60 -6.27
CA LYS A 195 -20.82 -11.66 -5.12
C LYS A 195 -19.45 -12.27 -5.44
N GLY A 196 -18.47 -11.88 -4.64
CA GLY A 196 -17.10 -12.36 -4.74
C GLY A 196 -16.22 -11.43 -5.56
N PHE A 197 -14.92 -11.50 -5.30
CA PHE A 197 -13.94 -10.78 -6.11
C PHE A 197 -13.56 -11.63 -7.32
N ARG A 198 -13.53 -11.00 -8.50
CA ARG A 198 -13.06 -11.56 -9.75
C ARG A 198 -11.96 -10.66 -10.30
N ARG A 199 -10.89 -11.26 -10.78
CA ARG A 199 -9.93 -10.54 -11.61
C ARG A 199 -10.55 -10.34 -12.98
N TYR A 200 -10.43 -9.13 -13.49
CA TYR A 200 -10.82 -8.81 -14.85
C TYR A 200 -9.60 -8.96 -15.73
N TYR A 201 -9.78 -9.62 -16.86
CA TYR A 201 -8.81 -9.66 -17.95
C TYR A 201 -9.41 -8.91 -19.14
N MET A 202 -8.54 -8.53 -20.08
CA MET A 202 -8.91 -7.79 -21.29
C MET A 202 -10.11 -8.40 -22.04
N SER A 203 -10.21 -9.73 -22.09
CA SER A 203 -11.30 -10.47 -22.75
C SER A 203 -12.65 -10.43 -22.00
N ASP A 204 -12.66 -10.13 -20.70
CA ASP A 204 -13.82 -10.39 -19.83
C ASP A 204 -14.59 -9.10 -19.48
N CYS A 205 -14.47 -8.08 -20.32
CA CYS A 205 -15.01 -6.75 -20.06
C CYS A 205 -16.52 -6.68 -20.30
N LEU A 206 -17.29 -6.82 -19.21
CA LEU A 206 -18.76 -6.76 -19.23
C LEU A 206 -19.33 -5.34 -19.24
N TYR A 207 -18.53 -4.34 -18.86
CA TYR A 207 -18.98 -2.96 -18.71
C TYR A 207 -18.05 -2.00 -19.42
N TYR A 208 -18.62 -0.97 -20.04
CA TYR A 208 -17.89 0.08 -20.74
C TYR A 208 -18.30 1.44 -20.20
N LEU A 209 -17.30 2.29 -19.97
CA LEU A 209 -17.50 3.68 -19.58
C LEU A 209 -17.50 4.54 -20.85
N ALA A 210 -18.45 5.46 -20.93
CA ALA A 210 -18.59 6.36 -22.06
C ALA A 210 -18.86 7.79 -21.59
N LYS A 211 -18.59 8.77 -22.45
CA LYS A 211 -18.97 10.16 -22.25
C LYS A 211 -19.57 10.70 -23.54
N GLY A 212 -20.88 10.99 -23.51
CA GLY A 212 -21.65 11.20 -24.73
C GLY A 212 -21.57 9.97 -25.64
N ASN A 213 -21.33 10.17 -26.94
CA ASN A 213 -21.22 9.08 -27.92
C ASN A 213 -19.79 8.51 -28.05
N THR A 214 -18.91 8.75 -27.07
CA THR A 214 -17.54 8.23 -27.07
C THR A 214 -17.37 7.18 -25.99
N ILE A 215 -17.08 5.94 -26.38
CA ILE A 215 -16.60 4.93 -25.43
C ILE A 215 -15.19 5.33 -25.01
N ILE A 216 -14.99 5.45 -23.71
CA ILE A 216 -13.68 5.76 -23.17
C ILE A 216 -12.87 4.48 -23.03
N GLY A 217 -13.45 3.45 -22.42
CA GLY A 217 -12.75 2.20 -22.12
C GLY A 217 -13.64 1.22 -21.38
N SER A 218 -13.12 0.03 -21.10
CA SER A 218 -13.83 -0.96 -20.29
C SER A 218 -13.55 -0.77 -18.80
N ILE A 219 -14.53 -1.20 -17.98
CA ILE A 219 -14.43 -1.17 -16.53
C ILE A 219 -14.83 -2.51 -15.92
N GLY A 220 -14.14 -2.89 -14.85
CA GLY A 220 -14.56 -3.98 -13.98
C GLY A 220 -15.23 -3.45 -12.73
N LEU A 221 -16.31 -4.10 -12.30
CA LEU A 221 -17.09 -3.70 -11.13
C LEU A 221 -17.02 -4.75 -10.01
N TYR A 222 -17.01 -4.28 -8.77
CA TYR A 222 -17.05 -5.13 -7.59
C TYR A 222 -18.01 -4.57 -6.55
N GLY A 223 -18.94 -5.39 -6.10
CA GLY A 223 -19.90 -5.03 -5.05
C GLY A 223 -19.41 -5.44 -3.66
N ASP A 224 -19.53 -6.72 -3.38
CA ASP A 224 -19.29 -7.32 -2.07
C ASP A 224 -18.77 -8.75 -2.23
N LEU A 225 -18.06 -9.25 -1.20
CA LEU A 225 -17.52 -10.61 -1.20
C LEU A 225 -18.63 -11.68 -1.05
N ASN A 226 -19.68 -11.36 -0.30
CA ASN A 226 -20.65 -12.33 0.23
C ASN A 226 -22.07 -12.14 -0.30
N LYS A 227 -22.38 -11.00 -0.90
CA LYS A 227 -23.72 -10.71 -1.46
C LYS A 227 -23.66 -10.04 -2.83
N ASP A 228 -24.66 -10.34 -3.64
CA ASP A 228 -24.86 -9.64 -4.90
C ASP A 228 -25.20 -8.18 -4.60
N THR A 229 -24.75 -7.28 -5.47
CA THR A 229 -24.87 -5.83 -5.25
C THR A 229 -25.38 -5.17 -6.51
N LEU A 230 -26.26 -4.17 -6.36
CA LEU A 230 -26.73 -3.38 -7.49
C LEU A 230 -25.56 -2.67 -8.17
N LEU A 231 -25.54 -2.65 -9.51
CA LEU A 231 -24.46 -2.09 -10.32
C LEU A 231 -24.09 -0.67 -9.86
N LYS A 232 -25.09 0.19 -9.65
CA LYS A 232 -24.91 1.58 -9.17
C LYS A 232 -24.11 1.68 -7.86
N ASP A 233 -24.17 0.66 -7.01
CA ASP A 233 -23.51 0.60 -5.70
C ASP A 233 -22.15 -0.10 -5.75
N CYS A 234 -21.82 -0.74 -6.88
CA CYS A 234 -20.52 -1.36 -7.11
C CYS A 234 -19.42 -0.34 -7.34
N ARG A 235 -18.21 -0.70 -6.91
CA ARG A 235 -16.99 0.09 -7.07
C ARG A 235 -16.25 -0.35 -8.33
N ILE A 236 -15.63 0.59 -9.01
CA ILE A 236 -14.76 0.32 -10.15
C ILE A 236 -13.45 -0.29 -9.62
N VAL A 237 -13.06 -1.47 -10.10
CA VAL A 237 -11.85 -2.21 -9.66
C VAL A 237 -10.90 -2.54 -10.80
N HIS A 238 -11.31 -2.29 -12.03
CA HIS A 238 -10.51 -2.45 -13.22
C HIS A 238 -10.91 -1.38 -14.22
N PHE A 239 -9.93 -0.91 -14.98
CA PHE A 239 -10.11 0.08 -16.04
C PHE A 239 -9.10 -0.24 -17.15
N TYR A 240 -9.58 -0.32 -18.39
CA TYR A 240 -8.74 -0.66 -19.53
C TYR A 240 -9.07 0.17 -20.76
N LEU A 241 -8.02 0.59 -21.47
CA LEU A 241 -8.04 1.29 -22.75
C LEU A 241 -7.22 0.48 -23.75
N ASP A 242 -7.83 0.08 -24.85
CA ASP A 242 -7.09 -0.41 -26.01
C ASP A 242 -6.63 0.74 -26.93
N GLN A 243 -5.94 0.38 -28.00
CA GLN A 243 -5.40 1.32 -28.97
C GLN A 243 -6.48 2.16 -29.66
N ASP A 244 -7.65 1.57 -29.95
CA ASP A 244 -8.75 2.31 -30.56
C ASP A 244 -9.31 3.35 -29.58
N CYS A 245 -9.50 2.97 -28.31
CA CYS A 245 -9.91 3.89 -27.25
C CYS A 245 -8.93 5.06 -27.13
N VAL A 246 -7.62 4.79 -27.09
CA VAL A 246 -6.59 5.85 -27.00
C VAL A 246 -6.67 6.82 -28.18
N GLN A 247 -6.84 6.31 -29.40
CA GLN A 247 -6.98 7.16 -30.59
C GLN A 247 -8.22 8.04 -30.52
N VAL A 248 -9.35 7.50 -30.04
CA VAL A 248 -10.60 8.25 -29.93
C VAL A 248 -10.53 9.31 -28.82
N LEU A 249 -9.86 9.03 -27.70
CA LEU A 249 -9.61 10.03 -26.66
C LEU A 249 -8.83 11.22 -27.21
N LYS A 250 -7.75 10.95 -27.97
CA LYS A 250 -6.96 12.00 -28.65
C LYS A 250 -7.82 12.82 -29.63
N ARG A 251 -8.60 12.14 -30.49
CA ARG A 251 -9.45 12.80 -31.50
C ARG A 251 -10.50 13.71 -30.88
N ASN A 252 -11.07 13.31 -29.74
CA ASN A 252 -12.11 14.07 -29.04
C ASN A 252 -11.54 15.01 -27.97
N SER A 253 -10.21 15.20 -27.91
CA SER A 253 -9.54 16.04 -26.90
C SER A 253 -9.95 15.71 -25.45
N ILE A 254 -10.23 14.42 -25.17
CA ILE A 254 -10.54 13.96 -23.82
C ILE A 254 -9.23 13.78 -23.07
N SER A 255 -8.99 14.55 -22.01
CA SER A 255 -7.75 14.38 -21.24
C SER A 255 -7.77 13.09 -20.43
N PHE A 256 -6.63 12.42 -20.34
CA PHE A 256 -6.47 11.19 -19.57
C PHE A 256 -5.16 11.21 -18.79
N GLN A 257 -5.26 11.18 -17.46
CA GLN A 257 -4.12 11.30 -16.56
C GLN A 257 -4.07 10.20 -15.51
N LEU A 258 -2.86 9.78 -15.14
CA LEU A 258 -2.60 8.93 -13.99
C LEU A 258 -1.77 9.70 -12.96
N ASN A 259 -2.34 9.93 -11.77
CA ASN A 259 -1.72 10.74 -10.71
C ASN A 259 -1.18 12.11 -11.21
N GLY A 260 -1.90 12.75 -12.14
CA GLY A 260 -1.55 14.05 -12.70
C GLY A 260 -0.59 14.01 -13.90
N VAL A 261 -0.05 12.84 -14.28
CA VAL A 261 0.74 12.69 -15.51
C VAL A 261 -0.23 12.48 -16.67
N ASN A 262 -0.18 13.35 -17.68
CA ASN A 262 -0.93 13.17 -18.93
C ASN A 262 -0.33 11.99 -19.71
N LEU A 263 -1.15 10.98 -19.97
CA LEU A 263 -0.71 9.77 -20.65
C LEU A 263 -0.97 9.80 -22.17
N LEU A 264 -1.72 10.79 -22.67
CA LEU A 264 -1.98 10.94 -24.11
C LEU A 264 -0.86 11.70 -24.83
N ASP A 265 -0.05 12.45 -24.10
CA ASP A 265 1.18 13.07 -24.60
C ASP A 265 2.28 12.01 -24.74
N THR A 266 3.37 12.37 -25.45
CA THR A 266 4.57 11.53 -25.52
C THR A 266 5.13 11.30 -24.11
N LEU A 267 5.29 10.03 -23.74
CA LEU A 267 5.71 9.64 -22.41
C LEU A 267 7.16 10.04 -22.16
N ASN A 268 7.40 10.71 -21.04
CA ASN A 268 8.74 11.11 -20.60
C ASN A 268 9.15 10.29 -19.37
N ILE A 269 10.21 9.49 -19.52
CA ILE A 269 10.71 8.61 -18.46
C ILE A 269 11.17 9.38 -17.20
N GLU A 270 11.70 10.59 -17.32
CA GLU A 270 12.11 11.39 -16.17
C GLU A 270 10.89 11.85 -15.36
N VAL A 271 9.82 12.26 -16.05
CA VAL A 271 8.53 12.63 -15.43
C VAL A 271 7.91 11.41 -14.72
N LEU A 272 7.92 10.25 -15.37
CA LEU A 272 7.45 9.00 -14.77
C LEU A 272 8.27 8.62 -13.53
N ARG A 273 9.61 8.66 -13.61
CA ARG A 273 10.51 8.38 -12.48
C ARG A 273 10.31 9.34 -11.33
N LYS A 274 10.14 10.64 -11.61
CA LYS A 274 9.86 11.67 -10.60
C LYS A 274 8.52 11.44 -9.91
N THR A 275 7.49 11.06 -10.66
CA THR A 275 6.13 10.89 -10.13
C THR A 275 5.95 9.58 -9.37
N PHE A 276 6.42 8.47 -9.94
CA PHE A 276 6.14 7.14 -9.42
C PHE A 276 7.31 6.58 -8.59
N GLY A 277 8.54 6.99 -8.86
CA GLY A 277 9.74 6.58 -8.10
C GLY A 277 9.84 5.06 -7.96
N LYS A 278 9.99 4.57 -6.72
CA LYS A 278 10.08 3.13 -6.41
C LYS A 278 8.84 2.31 -6.77
N LYS A 279 7.72 2.95 -7.15
CA LYS A 279 6.51 2.27 -7.60
C LYS A 279 6.61 1.78 -9.04
N LEU A 280 7.50 2.36 -9.85
CA LEU A 280 7.87 1.82 -11.15
C LEU A 280 8.68 0.55 -10.91
N TRP A 281 8.06 -0.59 -11.21
CA TRP A 281 8.69 -1.90 -11.03
C TRP A 281 9.14 -2.51 -12.35
N SER A 282 8.58 -2.06 -13.47
CA SER A 282 9.03 -2.42 -14.82
C SER A 282 9.28 -1.15 -15.64
N VAL A 283 10.48 -1.04 -16.18
CA VAL A 283 10.93 0.03 -17.08
C VAL A 283 11.64 -0.66 -18.23
N PRO A 284 11.17 -0.52 -19.48
CA PRO A 284 11.79 -1.19 -20.62
C PRO A 284 13.25 -0.76 -20.76
N ASN A 285 14.14 -1.73 -20.90
CA ASN A 285 15.57 -1.52 -21.07
C ASN A 285 16.06 -2.44 -22.19
N ASN A 286 16.41 -1.87 -23.34
CA ASN A 286 16.74 -2.59 -24.58
C ASN A 286 15.66 -3.63 -24.99
N PRO A 287 14.41 -3.17 -25.24
CA PRO A 287 13.31 -4.05 -25.61
C PRO A 287 13.65 -4.79 -26.91
N GLN A 288 13.46 -6.11 -26.93
CA GLN A 288 13.69 -6.92 -28.14
C GLN A 288 12.50 -6.89 -29.10
N ASP A 289 11.31 -6.58 -28.60
CA ASP A 289 10.08 -6.48 -29.37
C ASP A 289 9.07 -5.52 -28.71
N ILE A 290 7.99 -5.22 -29.44
CA ILE A 290 6.93 -4.31 -29.01
C ILE A 290 6.16 -4.78 -27.76
N THR A 291 6.15 -6.07 -27.44
CA THR A 291 5.47 -6.59 -26.24
C THR A 291 6.20 -6.20 -24.95
N GLN A 292 7.49 -5.86 -25.06
CA GLN A 292 8.31 -5.38 -23.96
C GLN A 292 8.22 -3.86 -23.75
N LEU A 293 7.49 -3.13 -24.61
CA LEU A 293 7.29 -1.68 -24.51
C LEU A 293 6.13 -1.35 -23.54
N TYR A 294 6.38 -1.53 -22.24
CA TYR A 294 5.43 -1.11 -21.22
C TYR A 294 6.09 -0.63 -19.91
N TYR A 295 5.48 0.36 -19.27
CA TYR A 295 5.79 0.73 -17.89
C TYR A 295 4.87 0.00 -16.92
N GLY A 296 5.46 -0.68 -15.94
CA GLY A 296 4.74 -1.34 -14.86
C GLY A 296 4.81 -0.51 -13.58
N ILE A 297 3.65 -0.15 -13.02
CA ILE A 297 3.54 0.60 -11.77
C ILE A 297 2.75 -0.21 -10.74
N LYS A 298 3.22 -0.27 -9.50
CA LYS A 298 2.55 -1.00 -8.41
C LYS A 298 2.47 -0.20 -7.12
N TRP A 299 1.31 -0.25 -6.49
CA TRP A 299 1.04 0.29 -5.15
C TRP A 299 0.65 -0.87 -4.25
N THR A 300 1.65 -1.49 -3.64
CA THR A 300 1.50 -2.71 -2.84
C THR A 300 1.94 -2.47 -1.40
N SER A 301 1.58 -3.39 -0.51
CA SER A 301 2.11 -3.48 0.85
C SER A 301 2.85 -4.81 1.03
N HIS A 302 3.70 -4.95 2.04
CA HIS A 302 4.36 -6.22 2.36
C HIS A 302 3.35 -7.31 2.73
N SER A 303 2.19 -6.92 3.27
CA SER A 303 1.09 -7.85 3.56
C SER A 303 0.30 -8.29 2.33
N SER A 304 0.73 -7.86 1.14
CA SER A 304 0.01 -7.99 -0.12
C SER A 304 -1.44 -7.46 -0.01
N HIS A 305 -2.41 -8.16 -0.60
CA HIS A 305 -3.83 -7.84 -0.50
C HIS A 305 -4.52 -8.45 0.74
N LEU A 306 -3.75 -8.84 1.77
CA LEU A 306 -4.34 -9.44 2.96
C LEU A 306 -5.06 -8.38 3.81
N PHE A 307 -4.38 -7.27 4.10
CA PHE A 307 -4.94 -6.17 4.91
C PHE A 307 -5.35 -4.96 4.09
N TRP A 308 -4.62 -4.67 3.01
CA TRP A 308 -4.81 -3.48 2.20
C TRP A 308 -5.16 -3.84 0.77
N ASN A 309 -5.80 -2.93 0.03
CA ASN A 309 -5.95 -3.12 -1.41
C ASN A 309 -4.58 -2.91 -2.07
N GLU A 310 -4.32 -3.66 -3.14
CA GLU A 310 -3.17 -3.39 -4.01
C GLU A 310 -3.66 -2.81 -5.32
N TYR A 311 -2.79 -2.06 -5.99
CA TYR A 311 -3.09 -1.47 -7.27
C TYR A 311 -1.94 -1.70 -8.22
N TYR A 312 -2.27 -1.98 -9.47
CA TYR A 312 -1.33 -2.24 -10.54
C TYR A 312 -1.74 -1.42 -11.75
N SER A 313 -0.77 -0.91 -12.48
CA SER A 313 -1.00 -0.23 -13.74
C SER A 313 0.06 -0.60 -14.77
N TYR A 314 -0.38 -0.72 -16.01
CA TYR A 314 0.44 -1.02 -17.17
C TYR A 314 0.17 0.06 -18.21
N ILE A 315 1.22 0.76 -18.64
CA ILE A 315 1.17 1.74 -19.71
C ILE A 315 1.96 1.15 -20.87
N HIS A 316 1.28 0.63 -21.89
CA HIS A 316 1.94 0.16 -23.11
C HIS A 316 2.13 1.33 -24.06
N PHE A 317 3.23 1.30 -24.83
CA PHE A 317 3.58 2.40 -25.74
C PHE A 317 4.25 1.92 -27.01
N ASP A 318 4.28 2.79 -28.04
CA ASP A 318 4.96 2.54 -29.31
C ASP A 318 6.43 2.99 -29.28
N GLU A 319 7.17 2.78 -30.37
CA GLU A 319 8.58 3.19 -30.48
C GLU A 319 8.80 4.70 -30.33
N ASN A 320 7.75 5.50 -30.53
CA ASN A 320 7.78 6.95 -30.36
C ASN A 320 7.38 7.38 -28.94
N ASN A 321 7.28 6.45 -27.99
CA ASN A 321 6.82 6.66 -26.61
C ASN A 321 5.39 7.21 -26.51
N ASN A 322 4.53 6.97 -27.50
CA ASN A 322 3.12 7.29 -27.38
C ASN A 322 2.38 6.10 -26.77
N MET A 323 1.52 6.36 -25.78
CA MET A 323 0.70 5.30 -25.20
C MET A 323 -0.17 4.63 -26.27
N THR A 324 -0.17 3.31 -26.28
CA THR A 324 -0.98 2.46 -27.18
C THR A 324 -2.07 1.72 -26.43
N SER A 325 -1.86 1.35 -25.17
CA SER A 325 -2.91 0.82 -24.31
C SER A 325 -2.60 1.12 -22.85
N PHE A 326 -3.64 1.06 -22.03
CA PHE A 326 -3.54 1.33 -20.60
C PHE A 326 -4.40 0.34 -19.83
N GLU A 327 -3.83 -0.23 -18.78
CA GLU A 327 -4.57 -1.04 -17.83
C GLU A 327 -4.32 -0.55 -16.41
N MET A 328 -5.37 -0.55 -15.60
CA MET A 328 -5.26 -0.33 -14.18
C MET A 328 -6.23 -1.24 -13.45
N MET A 329 -5.74 -1.90 -12.42
CA MET A 329 -6.50 -2.89 -11.67
C MET A 329 -6.23 -2.78 -10.18
N SER A 330 -7.21 -3.17 -9.37
CA SER A 330 -7.09 -3.28 -7.93
C SER A 330 -7.34 -4.70 -7.44
N GLU A 331 -6.47 -5.20 -6.57
CA GLU A 331 -6.75 -6.37 -5.75
C GLU A 331 -7.43 -5.93 -4.46
N ILE A 332 -8.64 -6.41 -4.21
CA ILE A 332 -9.39 -6.07 -2.99
C ILE A 332 -8.84 -6.83 -1.79
N ALA A 333 -8.68 -6.12 -0.67
CA ALA A 333 -8.23 -6.64 0.61
C ALA A 333 -9.13 -7.80 1.07
N ARG A 334 -8.58 -9.02 1.14
CA ARG A 334 -9.34 -10.23 1.46
C ARG A 334 -8.42 -11.34 1.93
N ASP A 335 -8.99 -12.33 2.60
CA ASP A 335 -8.29 -13.60 2.79
C ASP A 335 -8.04 -14.28 1.43
N ARG A 336 -6.88 -14.91 1.29
CA ARG A 336 -6.64 -15.79 0.14
C ARG A 336 -7.66 -16.92 0.18
N LYS A 337 -8.30 -17.19 -0.96
CA LYS A 337 -9.04 -18.43 -1.15
C LYS A 337 -8.01 -19.54 -1.32
N GLU A 338 -8.13 -20.59 -0.53
CA GLU A 338 -7.39 -21.85 -0.74
C GLU A 338 -7.75 -22.47 -2.08
#